data_AF-A0A2S2N5E5-F1
#
_entry.id   AF-A0A2S2N5E5-F1
#
_cell.length_a   1.000
_cell.length_b   1.000
_cell.length_c   1.000
_cell.angle_alpha   90.00
_cell.angle_beta   90.00
_cell.angle_gamma   90.00
#
_symmetry.space_group_name_H-M   'P 1'
#
loop_
_entity.id
_entity.type
_entity.pdbx_description
1 polymer ?
#
loop_
_entity_poly.entity_id
_entity_poly.type
_entity_poly.pdbx_seq_one_letter_code
_entity_poly.pdbx_strand_id
1 'polypeptide(L)'
;DPRPYNGSGVAELLRPMGTAPCLLKTKDWWTYEFCYGRHIQQYHLEESEIKGDVLVLGYYQAAFDWGDETGKASKQQQLRRYHSQSYVNGSRCDLTGRAREAEVRFLCEEGAGD
;
A
#
# COMPACT_ATOMS: atom_id res chain seq x y z
N ASP A 1 -27.40 -22.16 11.39
CA ASP A 1 -26.95 -21.11 10.46
C ASP A 1 -25.60 -20.54 10.86
N PRO A 2 -24.58 -20.61 10.00
CA PRO A 2 -23.36 -19.86 10.23
C PRO A 2 -23.71 -18.38 10.09
N ARG A 3 -23.51 -17.62 11.16
CA ARG A 3 -23.79 -16.18 11.20
C ARG A 3 -22.99 -15.50 10.08
N PRO A 4 -23.60 -14.65 9.23
CA PRO A 4 -22.82 -13.85 8.29
C PRO A 4 -21.80 -13.05 9.11
N TYR A 5 -20.54 -13.13 8.70
CA TYR A 5 -19.44 -12.44 9.36
C TYR A 5 -19.79 -10.94 9.44
N ASN A 6 -20.08 -10.45 10.65
CA ASN A 6 -20.30 -9.02 10.91
C ASN A 6 -18.96 -8.29 11.14
N GLY A 7 -17.88 -8.82 10.55
CA GLY A 7 -16.56 -8.23 10.66
C GLY A 7 -16.54 -6.93 9.87
N SER A 8 -15.96 -5.89 10.47
CA SER A 8 -15.65 -4.65 9.76
C SER A 8 -14.85 -4.98 8.48
N GLY A 9 -15.30 -4.48 7.32
CA GLY A 9 -14.62 -4.74 6.06
C GLY A 9 -13.15 -4.33 6.11
N VAL A 10 -12.27 -4.90 5.27
CA VAL A 10 -10.83 -4.60 5.32
C VAL A 10 -10.54 -3.09 5.23
N ALA A 11 -11.36 -2.34 4.49
CA ALA A 11 -11.29 -0.89 4.42
C ALA A 11 -11.53 -0.20 5.79
N GLU A 12 -12.45 -0.72 6.60
CA GLU A 12 -12.71 -0.19 7.95
C GLU A 12 -11.56 -0.49 8.92
N LEU A 13 -10.96 -1.68 8.82
CA LEU A 13 -9.78 -2.06 9.63
C LEU A 13 -8.58 -1.14 9.34
N LEU A 14 -8.42 -0.72 8.09
CA LEU A 14 -7.31 0.16 7.68
C LEU A 14 -7.62 1.66 7.86
N ARG A 15 -8.87 2.03 8.14
CA ARG A 15 -9.30 3.43 8.31
C ARG A 15 -8.41 4.24 9.28
N PRO A 16 -7.97 3.72 10.43
CA PRO A 16 -7.11 4.48 11.35
C PRO A 16 -5.79 4.95 10.72
N MET A 17 -5.28 4.26 9.70
CA MET A 17 -4.06 4.67 9.01
C MET A 17 -4.22 5.97 8.21
N GLY A 18 -5.44 6.37 7.86
CA GLY A 18 -5.70 7.60 7.10
C GLY A 18 -5.32 8.87 7.86
N THR A 19 -5.29 8.83 9.20
CA THR A 19 -4.88 9.95 10.06
C THR A 19 -3.60 9.67 10.83
N ALA A 20 -3.07 8.45 10.77
CA ALA A 20 -1.81 8.10 11.42
C ALA A 20 -0.62 8.74 10.69
N PRO A 21 0.52 8.92 11.38
CA PRO A 21 1.79 9.23 10.71
C PRO A 21 2.12 8.19 9.64
N CYS A 22 2.83 8.62 8.60
CA CYS A 22 3.25 7.73 7.52
C CYS A 22 4.20 6.65 8.05
N LEU A 23 4.14 5.46 7.47
CA LEU A 23 5.04 4.36 7.82
C LEU A 23 6.39 4.56 7.13
N LEU A 24 7.47 4.42 7.90
CA LEU A 24 8.84 4.55 7.39
C LEU A 24 9.53 3.20 7.40
N LYS A 25 10.21 2.88 6.30
CA LYS A 25 11.08 1.70 6.22
C LYS A 25 12.35 2.03 5.46
N THR A 26 13.49 1.87 6.11
CA THR A 26 14.79 1.90 5.42
C THR A 26 15.21 0.48 5.02
N LYS A 27 15.65 0.34 3.77
CA LYS A 27 16.25 -0.87 3.22
C LYS A 27 17.41 -0.46 2.31
N ASP A 28 18.60 -0.87 2.69
CA ASP A 28 19.85 -0.54 1.99
C ASP A 28 19.98 0.99 1.83
N TRP A 29 20.24 1.47 0.61
CA TRP A 29 20.36 2.90 0.29
C TRP A 29 19.05 3.69 0.44
N TRP A 30 17.89 3.04 0.37
CA TRP A 30 16.60 3.73 0.24
C TRP A 30 15.77 3.69 1.51
N THR A 31 15.24 4.85 1.89
CA THR A 31 14.13 5.00 2.82
C THR A 31 12.84 5.16 2.03
N TYR A 32 11.81 4.41 2.44
CA TYR A 32 10.47 4.44 1.88
C TYR A 32 9.53 5.07 2.92
N GLU A 33 8.74 6.04 2.49
CA GLU A 33 7.64 6.62 3.26
C GLU A 33 6.31 6.23 2.61
N PHE A 34 5.48 5.53 3.37
CA PHE A 34 4.15 5.10 2.97
C PHE A 34 3.09 5.88 3.74
N CYS A 35 2.40 6.78 3.05
CA CYS A 35 1.25 7.50 3.58
C CYS A 35 -0.04 6.86 3.06
N TYR A 36 -0.77 6.17 3.94
CA TYR A 36 -1.98 5.44 3.58
C TYR A 36 -3.01 6.33 2.85
N GLY A 37 -3.52 5.84 1.71
CA GLY A 37 -4.49 6.58 0.88
C GLY A 37 -3.94 7.87 0.23
N ARG A 38 -2.64 8.16 0.31
CA ARG A 38 -2.03 9.39 -0.20
C ARG A 38 -0.96 9.11 -1.24
N HIS A 39 0.25 8.76 -0.81
CA HIS A 39 1.40 8.60 -1.68
C HIS A 39 2.45 7.67 -1.08
N ILE A 40 3.39 7.27 -1.93
CA ILE A 40 4.61 6.55 -1.56
C ILE A 40 5.79 7.38 -2.03
N GLN A 41 6.72 7.67 -1.12
CA GLN A 41 7.98 8.33 -1.43
C GLN A 41 9.17 7.41 -1.18
N GLN A 42 10.26 7.69 -1.88
CA GLN A 42 11.54 7.04 -1.77
C GLN A 42 12.64 8.12 -1.76
N TYR A 43 13.55 8.06 -0.80
CA TYR A 43 14.66 9.00 -0.67
C TYR A 43 15.82 8.36 0.09
N HIS A 44 17.01 8.97 0.03
CA HIS A 44 18.17 8.53 0.82
C HIS A 44 18.28 9.34 2.10
N LEU A 45 18.57 8.67 3.22
CA LEU A 45 18.86 9.31 4.51
C LEU A 45 20.33 9.09 4.89
N GLU A 46 20.99 10.17 5.28
CA GLU A 46 22.32 10.17 5.90
C GLU A 46 22.26 11.06 7.14
N GLU A 47 22.67 10.54 8.30
CA GLU A 47 22.59 11.26 9.60
C GLU A 47 21.19 11.85 9.92
N SER A 48 20.13 11.17 9.47
CA SER A 48 18.73 11.62 9.58
C SER A 48 18.33 12.81 8.71
N GLU A 49 19.21 13.23 7.79
CA GLU A 49 18.90 14.22 6.77
C GLU A 49 18.64 13.55 5.42
N ILE A 50 17.68 14.09 4.66
CA ILE A 50 17.46 13.66 3.29
C ILE A 50 18.61 14.19 2.43
N LYS A 51 19.27 13.28 1.71
CA LYS A 51 20.32 13.62 0.75
C LYS A 51 19.85 13.32 -0.67
N GLY A 52 19.97 14.32 -1.54
CA GLY A 52 19.53 14.24 -2.92
C GLY A 52 18.02 14.37 -3.09
N ASP A 53 17.49 13.76 -4.14
CA ASP A 53 16.09 13.92 -4.55
C ASP A 53 15.13 13.04 -3.73
N VAL A 54 13.92 13.56 -3.50
CA VAL A 54 12.78 12.78 -3.04
C VAL A 54 11.99 12.30 -4.25
N LEU A 55 11.98 10.99 -4.48
CA LEU A 55 11.25 10.35 -5.56
C LEU A 55 9.86 9.95 -5.09
N VAL A 56 8.83 10.24 -5.88
CA VAL A 56 7.48 9.72 -5.66
C VAL A 56 7.35 8.41 -6.43
N LEU A 57 7.01 7.33 -5.73
CA LEU A 57 6.76 6.02 -6.36
C LEU A 57 5.33 5.92 -6.89
N GLY A 58 4.40 6.68 -6.30
CA GLY A 58 3.06 6.85 -6.83
C GLY A 58 2.12 7.55 -5.84
N TYR A 59 1.00 8.01 -6.37
CA TYR A 59 -0.15 8.55 -5.64
C TYR A 59 -1.26 7.51 -5.63
N TYR A 60 -2.02 7.46 -4.53
CA TYR A 60 -3.12 6.52 -4.38
C TYR A 60 -4.10 6.64 -5.56
N GLN A 61 -4.47 5.49 -6.14
CA GLN A 61 -5.42 5.42 -7.24
C GLN A 61 -6.63 4.56 -6.90
N ALA A 62 -6.41 3.33 -6.46
CA ALA A 62 -7.48 2.38 -6.20
C ALA A 62 -7.09 1.37 -5.12
N ALA A 63 -8.11 0.80 -4.48
CA ALA A 63 -8.00 -0.33 -3.60
C ALA A 63 -8.82 -1.49 -4.16
N PHE A 64 -8.42 -2.73 -3.87
CA PHE A 64 -9.21 -3.90 -4.23
C PHE A 64 -10.54 -3.89 -3.47
N ASP A 65 -11.64 -3.92 -4.21
CA ASP A 65 -12.98 -3.97 -3.66
C ASP A 65 -13.41 -5.43 -3.43
N TRP A 66 -13.62 -5.77 -2.15
CA TRP A 66 -14.07 -7.09 -1.72
C TRP A 66 -15.57 -7.30 -1.95
N GLY A 67 -16.35 -6.24 -2.15
CA GLY A 67 -17.80 -6.28 -2.39
C GLY A 67 -18.19 -6.24 -3.87
N ASP A 68 -17.23 -6.16 -4.80
CA ASP A 68 -17.50 -6.12 -6.23
C ASP A 68 -17.90 -7.51 -6.76
N GLU A 69 -19.22 -7.74 -6.83
CA GLU A 69 -19.82 -8.97 -7.34
C GLU A 69 -19.72 -9.11 -8.88
N THR A 70 -19.16 -8.13 -9.60
CA THR A 70 -19.04 -8.18 -11.08
C THR A 70 -17.94 -9.13 -11.59
N GLY A 71 -17.36 -9.97 -10.73
CA GLY A 71 -16.52 -11.10 -11.14
C GLY A 71 -15.08 -10.74 -11.51
N LYS A 72 -14.58 -9.56 -11.13
CA LYS A 72 -13.15 -9.22 -11.24
C LYS A 72 -12.30 -9.86 -10.14
N ALA A 73 -12.92 -10.30 -9.05
CA ALA A 73 -12.32 -11.26 -8.15
C ALA A 73 -12.26 -12.62 -8.86
N SER A 74 -11.29 -12.79 -9.77
CA SER A 74 -10.87 -14.12 -10.24
C SER A 74 -10.84 -15.06 -9.03
N LYS A 75 -11.24 -16.34 -9.17
CA LYS A 75 -11.11 -17.32 -8.06
C LYS A 75 -9.70 -17.30 -7.44
N GLN A 76 -8.69 -16.90 -8.21
CA GLN A 76 -7.30 -16.71 -7.79
C GLN A 76 -7.08 -15.48 -6.89
N GLN A 77 -7.92 -14.44 -6.98
CA GLN A 77 -7.94 -13.27 -6.10
C GLN A 77 -8.70 -13.54 -4.79
N GLN A 78 -9.77 -14.34 -4.81
CA GLN A 78 -10.44 -14.80 -3.57
C GLN A 78 -9.53 -15.71 -2.72
N LEU A 79 -8.57 -16.39 -3.35
CA LEU A 79 -7.51 -17.15 -2.67
C LEU A 79 -6.37 -16.28 -2.10
N ARG A 80 -6.32 -14.98 -2.43
CA ARG A 80 -5.27 -14.08 -1.92
C ARG A 80 -5.59 -13.71 -0.48
N ARG A 81 -4.71 -14.09 0.43
CA ARG A 81 -4.76 -13.74 1.86
C ARG A 81 -4.27 -12.30 2.13
N TYR A 82 -4.55 -11.35 1.22
CA TYR A 82 -4.12 -9.96 1.35
C TYR A 82 -5.08 -8.99 0.67
N HIS A 83 -5.13 -7.75 1.15
CA HIS A 83 -5.79 -6.63 0.48
C HIS A 83 -4.76 -5.79 -0.27
N SER A 84 -5.05 -5.34 -1.48
CA SER A 84 -4.12 -4.54 -2.28
C SER A 84 -4.61 -3.15 -2.62
N GLN A 85 -3.65 -2.24 -2.81
CA GLN A 85 -3.86 -0.88 -3.28
C GLN A 85 -2.86 -0.54 -4.39
N SER A 86 -3.30 0.19 -5.41
CA SER A 86 -2.44 0.69 -6.48
C SER A 86 -2.09 2.16 -6.28
N TYR A 87 -0.82 2.48 -6.52
CA TYR A 87 -0.25 3.81 -6.47
C TYR A 87 0.45 4.10 -7.79
N VAL A 88 0.07 5.18 -8.48
CA VAL A 88 0.51 5.47 -9.87
C VAL A 88 0.93 6.92 -10.04
N ASN A 89 1.35 7.31 -11.24
CA ASN A 89 1.74 8.70 -11.56
C ASN A 89 2.87 9.23 -10.68
N GLY A 90 3.83 8.37 -10.30
CA GLY A 90 5.03 8.78 -9.60
C GLY A 90 6.02 9.55 -10.48
N SER A 91 7.14 9.95 -9.88
CA SER A 91 8.25 10.62 -10.57
C SER A 91 8.70 9.82 -11.80
N ARG A 92 9.01 10.52 -12.89
CA ARG A 92 9.48 9.91 -14.14
C ARG A 92 10.75 9.09 -13.90
N CYS A 93 10.73 7.83 -14.32
CA CYS A 93 11.90 6.96 -14.35
C CYS A 93 12.85 7.44 -15.46
N ASP A 94 14.10 7.66 -15.11
CA ASP A 94 15.20 8.02 -15.99
C ASP A 94 15.51 6.92 -17.01
N LEU A 95 15.49 5.66 -16.60
CA LEU A 95 15.79 4.51 -17.47
C LEU A 95 14.71 4.24 -18.51
N THR A 96 13.43 4.40 -18.15
CA THR A 96 12.30 4.00 -19.00
C THR A 96 11.49 5.18 -19.54
N GLY A 97 11.64 6.37 -18.96
CA GLY A 97 10.79 7.52 -19.21
C GLY A 97 9.35 7.39 -18.69
N ARG A 98 8.96 6.25 -18.10
CA ARG A 98 7.59 6.06 -17.59
C ARG A 98 7.44 6.62 -16.18
N ALA A 99 6.23 7.04 -15.82
CA ALA A 99 5.92 7.36 -14.43
C ALA A 99 6.06 6.10 -13.56
N ARG A 100 6.67 6.24 -12.38
CA ARG A 100 6.75 5.14 -11.41
C ARG A 100 5.36 4.75 -10.92
N GLU A 101 5.21 3.49 -10.55
CA GLU A 101 4.00 2.90 -9.98
C GLU A 101 4.36 1.83 -8.94
N ALA A 102 3.44 1.54 -8.02
CA ALA A 102 3.61 0.59 -6.93
C ALA A 102 2.29 -0.09 -6.54
N GLU A 103 2.40 -1.31 -6.01
CA GLU A 103 1.29 -2.04 -5.37
C GLU A 103 1.63 -2.22 -3.89
N VAL A 104 0.71 -1.83 -3.00
CA VAL A 104 0.81 -2.10 -1.56
C VAL A 104 -0.08 -3.29 -1.24
N ARG A 105 0.45 -4.28 -0.51
CA ARG A 105 -0.29 -5.46 -0.07
C ARG A 105 -0.31 -5.53 1.45
N PHE A 106 -1.51 -5.52 2.02
CA PHE A 106 -1.78 -5.67 3.44
C PHE A 106 -2.04 -7.14 3.74
N LEU A 107 -1.20 -7.73 4.58
CA LEU A 107 -1.32 -9.11 5.04
C LEU A 107 -1.61 -9.12 6.53
N CYS A 108 -2.36 -10.10 7.00
CA CYS A 108 -2.41 -10.41 8.43
C CYS A 108 -1.05 -10.99 8.86
N GLU A 109 -0.54 -10.53 10.00
CA GLU A 109 0.62 -11.14 10.64
C GLU A 109 0.22 -12.53 11.19
N GLU A 110 0.94 -13.58 10.80
CA GLU A 110 0.70 -14.93 11.33
C GLU A 110 1.27 -15.02 12.75
N GLY A 111 0.44 -15.38 13.74
CA GLY A 111 0.87 -15.59 15.13
C GLY A 111 0.64 -14.43 16.11
N ALA A 112 0.12 -13.29 15.63
CA ALA A 112 -0.44 -12.24 16.49
C ALA A 112 -1.89 -12.58 16.85
N GLY A 113 -2.09 -13.64 17.63
CA GLY A 113 -3.35 -13.92 18.32
C GLY A 113 -3.21 -13.57 19.79
N ASP A 114 -4.22 -12.88 20.34
CA ASP A 114 -4.44 -12.82 21.79
C ASP A 114 -4.63 -14.23 22.39
#